data_AF-A0A845GHL6-F1
#
_entry.id   AF-A0A845GHL6-F1
#
_cell.length_a   1.000
_cell.length_b   1.000
_cell.length_c   1.000
_cell.angle_alpha   90.00
_cell.angle_beta   90.00
_cell.angle_gamma   90.00
#
_symmetry.space_group_name_H-M   'P 1'
#
loop_
_entity.id
_entity.type
_entity.pdbx_description
1 polymer ?
#
loop_
_entity_poly.entity_id
_entity_poly.type
_entity_poly.pdbx_seq_one_letter_code
_entity_poly.pdbx_strand_id
1 'polypeptide(L)'
;MPPPDTAQSPYALPFVVAVSGHRDPHPDDQAAVGEQLFQALELIAAALPHTPIHCLSALADGADQLFAEQVLRLRRQCAEREEGAHRVELVVPLPMPFDDYCREQAGGEAEAR
;
A
#
# COMPACT_ATOMS: atom_id res chain seq x y z
N MET A 1 -13.97 31.85 16.11
CA MET A 1 -13.33 30.57 15.76
C MET A 1 -14.36 29.48 15.94
N PRO A 2 -14.66 28.65 14.92
CA PRO A 2 -15.39 27.42 15.19
C PRO A 2 -14.53 26.52 16.09
N PRO A 3 -15.14 25.67 16.93
CA PRO A 3 -14.41 24.74 17.79
C PRO A 3 -13.58 23.75 16.96
N PRO A 4 -12.53 23.14 17.55
CA PRO A 4 -11.83 22.02 16.90
C PRO A 4 -12.83 20.91 16.60
N ASP A 5 -12.63 20.29 15.43
CA ASP A 5 -13.44 19.22 14.86
C ASP A 5 -13.36 17.97 15.75
N THR A 6 -14.07 17.98 16.88
CA THR A 6 -14.14 16.89 17.87
C THR A 6 -15.24 15.89 17.56
N ALA A 7 -16.03 16.14 16.52
CA ALA A 7 -17.01 15.20 16.01
C ALA A 7 -16.31 14.29 14.99
N GLN A 8 -16.06 13.05 15.39
CA GLN A 8 -15.70 11.99 14.45
C GLN A 8 -16.78 11.93 13.37
N SER A 9 -16.50 12.49 12.19
CA SER A 9 -17.44 12.45 11.07
C SER A 9 -17.78 10.98 10.82
N PRO A 10 -19.06 10.58 10.77
CA PRO A 10 -19.46 9.21 10.44
C PRO A 10 -19.02 8.79 9.03
N TYR A 11 -18.47 9.72 8.24
CA TYR A 11 -17.88 9.52 6.94
C TYR A 11 -16.42 10.00 6.94
N ALA A 12 -15.53 9.24 7.58
CA ALA A 12 -14.10 9.43 7.36
C ALA A 12 -13.79 8.99 5.92
N LEU A 13 -13.63 9.96 5.02
CA LEU A 13 -13.22 9.69 3.64
C LEU A 13 -11.82 9.09 3.65
N PRO A 14 -11.58 7.96 2.96
CA PRO A 14 -10.25 7.36 2.92
C PRO A 14 -9.29 8.25 2.13
N PHE A 15 -8.07 8.39 2.65
CA PHE A 15 -6.94 8.90 1.88
C PHE A 15 -6.38 7.74 1.05
N VAL A 16 -6.42 7.87 -0.27
CA VAL A 16 -6.04 6.78 -1.17
C VAL A 16 -4.63 7.01 -1.70
N VAL A 17 -3.77 6.02 -1.53
CA VAL A 17 -2.40 5.99 -2.07
C VAL A 17 -2.34 4.91 -3.14
N ALA A 18 -1.93 5.26 -4.34
CA ALA A 18 -1.59 4.31 -5.39
C ALA A 18 -0.17 4.59 -5.85
N VAL A 19 0.57 3.53 -6.18
CA VAL A 19 1.94 3.61 -6.68
C VAL A 19 1.98 2.90 -8.03
N SER A 20 2.84 3.39 -8.91
CA SER A 20 3.27 2.70 -10.12
C SER A 20 4.79 2.69 -10.10
N GLY A 21 5.39 1.62 -10.60
CA GLY A 21 6.84 1.52 -10.73
C GLY A 21 7.27 0.44 -11.71
N HIS A 22 8.57 0.22 -11.79
CA HIS A 22 9.15 -0.77 -12.70
C HIS A 22 8.90 -2.20 -12.21
N ARG A 23 8.77 -3.13 -13.17
CA ARG A 23 8.77 -4.57 -12.92
C ARG A 23 10.14 -5.05 -12.40
N ASP A 24 11.21 -4.47 -12.92
CA ASP A 24 12.58 -4.87 -12.61
C ASP A 24 13.36 -3.71 -11.96
N PRO A 25 13.05 -3.32 -10.71
CA PRO A 25 13.89 -2.38 -9.99
C PRO A 25 15.28 -3.00 -9.78
N HIS A 26 16.33 -2.19 -9.98
CA HIS A 26 17.71 -2.65 -9.86
C HIS A 26 17.93 -3.31 -8.49
N PRO A 27 18.50 -4.54 -8.43
CA PRO A 27 18.58 -5.31 -7.18
C PRO A 27 19.24 -4.56 -6.03
N ASP A 28 20.30 -3.80 -6.31
CA ASP A 28 21.04 -3.04 -5.30
C ASP A 28 20.23 -1.88 -4.71
N ASP A 29 19.18 -1.42 -5.40
CA ASP A 29 18.36 -0.30 -4.97
C ASP A 29 17.12 -0.76 -4.19
N GLN A 30 16.70 -2.02 -4.31
CA GLN A 30 15.42 -2.50 -3.75
C GLN A 30 15.31 -2.26 -2.25
N ALA A 31 16.39 -2.51 -1.50
CA ALA A 31 16.41 -2.30 -0.05
C ALA A 31 16.29 -0.80 0.31
N ALA A 32 17.06 0.06 -0.37
CA ALA A 32 17.04 1.50 -0.13
C ALA A 32 15.68 2.11 -0.50
N VAL A 33 15.13 1.74 -1.66
CA VAL A 33 13.82 2.17 -2.14
C VAL A 33 12.71 1.68 -1.20
N GLY A 34 12.77 0.43 -0.75
CA GLY A 34 11.81 -0.12 0.21
C GLY A 34 11.76 0.67 1.51
N GLU A 35 12.92 1.03 2.06
CA GLU A 35 12.98 1.82 3.29
C GLU A 35 12.51 3.27 3.08
N GLN A 36 12.87 3.91 1.96
CA GLN A 36 12.37 5.24 1.61
C GLN A 36 10.85 5.25 1.43
N LEU A 37 10.30 4.22 0.80
CA LEU A 37 8.86 4.04 0.61
C LEU A 37 8.14 3.86 1.95
N PHE A 38 8.73 3.06 2.85
CA PHE A 38 8.20 2.89 4.20
C PHE A 38 8.18 4.22 4.96
N GLN A 39 9.27 5.00 4.92
CA GLN A 39 9.34 6.31 5.56
C GLN A 39 8.29 7.29 4.99
N ALA A 40 8.08 7.29 3.67
CA ALA A 40 7.05 8.10 3.05
C ALA A 40 5.64 7.71 3.53
N LEU A 41 5.36 6.41 3.63
CA LEU A 41 4.09 5.90 4.15
C LEU A 41 3.89 6.25 5.63
N GLU A 42 4.94 6.19 6.44
CA GLU A 42 4.91 6.62 7.84
C GLU A 42 4.59 8.11 7.98
N LEU A 43 5.20 8.96 7.15
CA LEU A 43 4.93 10.40 7.15
C LEU A 43 3.45 10.68 6.84
N ILE A 44 2.86 9.99 5.87
CA ILE A 44 1.43 10.09 5.55
C ILE A 44 0.58 9.64 6.75
N ALA A 45 0.90 8.48 7.33
CA ALA A 45 0.14 7.92 8.44
C ALA A 45 0.20 8.78 9.72
N ALA A 46 1.34 9.44 9.96
CA ALA A 46 1.54 10.36 11.08
C ALA A 46 0.79 11.68 10.86
N ALA A 47 0.74 12.19 9.62
CA ALA A 47 0.00 13.41 9.29
C ALA A 47 -1.53 13.24 9.37
N LEU A 48 -2.03 12.00 9.23
CA LEU A 48 -3.44 11.67 9.15
C LEU A 48 -3.88 10.65 10.24
N PRO A 49 -3.69 10.94 11.55
CA PRO A 49 -3.80 9.96 12.64
C PRO A 49 -5.14 9.24 12.75
N HIS A 50 -6.23 9.86 12.30
CA HIS A 50 -7.60 9.33 12.41
C HIS A 50 -8.26 9.06 11.04
N THR A 51 -7.51 9.21 9.94
CA THR A 51 -8.03 9.00 8.59
C THR A 51 -7.74 7.57 8.13
N PRO A 52 -8.72 6.83 7.57
CA PRO A 52 -8.45 5.59 6.86
C PRO A 52 -7.50 5.84 5.68
N ILE A 53 -6.51 4.98 5.51
CA ILE A 53 -5.53 5.03 4.43
C ILE A 53 -5.70 3.76 3.61
N HIS A 54 -6.15 3.90 2.37
CA HIS A 54 -6.29 2.79 1.43
C HIS A 54 -5.14 2.81 0.45
N CYS A 55 -4.31 1.78 0.48
CA CYS A 55 -3.19 1.61 -0.43
C CYS A 55 -3.62 0.67 -1.55
N LEU A 56 -3.71 1.19 -2.78
CA LEU A 56 -4.08 0.43 -3.97
C LEU A 56 -2.83 -0.14 -4.64
N SER A 57 -2.83 -1.44 -4.92
CA SER A 57 -1.78 -2.12 -5.70
C SER A 57 -2.41 -3.23 -6.52
N ALA A 58 -2.01 -3.38 -7.78
CA ALA A 58 -2.42 -4.52 -8.59
C ALA A 58 -1.63 -5.80 -8.22
N LEU A 59 -0.61 -5.68 -7.36
CA LEU A 59 0.35 -6.73 -6.98
C LEU A 59 1.20 -7.25 -8.15
N ALA A 60 1.37 -6.44 -9.21
CA ALA A 60 2.26 -6.80 -10.29
C ALA A 60 3.69 -7.01 -9.78
N ASP A 61 4.45 -7.89 -10.44
CA ASP A 61 5.87 -8.10 -10.12
C ASP A 61 6.66 -6.79 -10.05
N GLY A 62 7.62 -6.74 -9.12
CA GLY A 62 8.51 -5.60 -8.92
C GLY A 62 7.99 -4.57 -7.93
N ALA A 63 7.88 -3.32 -8.37
CA ALA A 63 7.58 -2.19 -7.50
C ALA A 63 6.21 -2.29 -6.80
N ASP A 64 5.20 -2.89 -7.45
CA ASP A 64 3.86 -3.07 -6.89
C ASP A 64 3.87 -4.02 -5.67
N GLN A 65 4.65 -5.10 -5.75
CA GLN A 65 4.90 -6.02 -4.64
C GLN A 65 5.75 -5.36 -3.54
N LEU A 66 6.83 -4.66 -3.91
CA LEU A 66 7.65 -3.90 -2.94
C LEU A 66 6.80 -2.90 -2.14
N PHE A 67 5.89 -2.19 -2.82
CA PHE A 67 4.93 -1.30 -2.18
C PHE A 67 3.99 -2.05 -1.24
N ALA A 68 3.38 -3.14 -1.69
CA ALA A 68 2.49 -3.95 -0.88
C ALA A 68 3.17 -4.46 0.41
N GLU A 69 4.44 -4.87 0.33
CA GLU A 69 5.23 -5.29 1.49
C GLU A 69 5.37 -4.16 2.53
N GLN A 70 5.68 -2.94 2.09
CA GLN A 70 5.82 -1.80 3.01
C GLN A 70 4.48 -1.37 3.61
N VAL A 71 3.38 -1.46 2.86
CA VAL A 71 2.03 -1.22 3.38
C VAL A 71 1.68 -2.24 4.46
N LEU A 72 1.97 -3.53 4.23
CA LEU A 72 1.75 -4.57 5.24
C LEU A 72 2.61 -4.37 6.48
N ARG A 73 3.86 -3.89 6.32
CA ARG A 73 4.74 -3.48 7.43
C ARG A 73 4.11 -2.33 8.23
N LEU A 74 3.67 -1.27 7.56
CA LEU A 74 3.03 -0.12 8.21
C LEU A 74 1.74 -0.53 8.95
N ARG A 75 0.92 -1.38 8.33
CA ARG A 75 -0.31 -1.88 8.93
C ARG A 75 -0.04 -2.61 10.25
N ARG A 76 0.98 -3.48 10.29
CA ARG A 76 1.39 -4.16 11.53
C ARG A 76 1.82 -3.16 12.60
N GLN A 77 2.68 -2.21 12.24
CA GLN A 77 3.14 -1.16 13.16
C GLN A 77 1.99 -0.30 13.71
N CYS A 78 0.98 0.00 12.90
CA CYS A 78 -0.20 0.75 13.34
C CYS A 78 -1.13 -0.09 14.22
N ALA A 79 -1.25 -1.40 13.97
CA ALA A 79 -2.09 -2.29 14.77
C ALA A 79 -1.54 -2.51 16.20
N GLU A 80 -0.23 -2.43 16.39
CA GLU A 80 0.43 -2.50 17.71
C GLU A 80 0.14 -1.27 18.59
N ARG A 81 -0.27 -0.14 17.98
CA ARG A 81 -0.63 1.10 18.67
C ARG A 81 -2.16 1.12 18.78
N GLU A 82 -2.71 0.72 19.94
CA GLU A 82 -4.14 0.46 20.21
C GLU A 82 -5.15 1.50 19.62
N GLU A 83 -4.72 2.74 19.40
CA GLU A 83 -5.53 3.84 18.82
C GLU A 83 -5.72 3.78 17.29
N GLY A 84 -5.07 2.85 16.58
CA GLY A 84 -5.01 2.83 15.11
C GLY A 84 -5.32 1.49 14.44
N ALA A 85 -5.88 0.52 15.17
CA ALA A 85 -6.20 -0.79 14.62
C ALA A 85 -7.15 -0.63 13.42
N HIS A 86 -6.73 -1.18 12.28
CA HIS A 86 -7.50 -1.24 11.02
C HIS A 86 -7.63 0.05 10.18
N ARG A 87 -6.88 1.12 10.46
CA ARG A 87 -6.93 2.32 9.60
C ARG A 87 -6.11 2.23 8.31
N VAL A 88 -5.14 1.31 8.21
CA VAL A 88 -4.32 1.12 7.00
C VAL A 88 -4.74 -0.18 6.32
N GLU A 89 -5.18 -0.09 5.07
CA GLU A 89 -5.63 -1.22 4.28
C GLU A 89 -4.86 -1.33 2.95
N LEU A 90 -4.45 -2.55 2.61
CA LEU A 90 -3.99 -2.88 1.26
C LEU A 90 -5.21 -3.37 0.48
N VAL A 91 -5.59 -2.65 -0.56
CA VAL A 91 -6.68 -2.99 -1.46
C VAL A 91 -6.07 -3.45 -2.77
N VAL A 92 -6.45 -4.65 -3.22
CA VAL A 92 -5.91 -5.29 -4.41
C VAL A 92 -6.99 -5.34 -5.50
N PRO A 93 -7.16 -4.27 -6.30
CA PRO A 93 -8.03 -4.32 -7.45
C PRO A 93 -7.36 -5.13 -8.56
N LEU A 94 -7.93 -6.29 -8.88
CA LEU A 94 -7.41 -7.14 -9.96
C LEU A 94 -7.97 -6.67 -11.32
N PRO A 95 -7.14 -6.59 -12.37
CA PRO A 95 -7.58 -6.19 -13.71
C PRO A 95 -8.42 -7.27 -14.41
N MET A 96 -8.43 -8.48 -13.87
CA MET A 96 -9.07 -9.68 -14.39
C MET A 96 -9.45 -10.62 -13.24
N PRO A 97 -10.23 -11.69 -13.48
CA PRO A 97 -10.51 -12.70 -12.46
C PRO A 97 -9.23 -13.24 -11.81
N PHE A 98 -9.31 -13.58 -10.52
CA PHE A 98 -8.15 -14.00 -9.71
C PHE A 98 -7.36 -15.15 -10.35
N ASP A 99 -8.03 -16.17 -10.88
CA ASP A 99 -7.37 -17.32 -11.50
C ASP A 99 -6.61 -16.94 -12.79
N ASP A 100 -7.11 -15.98 -13.56
CA ASP A 100 -6.44 -15.46 -14.76
C ASP A 100 -5.21 -14.66 -14.38
N TYR A 101 -5.34 -13.81 -13.36
CA TYR A 101 -4.24 -13.01 -12.83
C TYR A 101 -3.09 -13.89 -12.33
N CYS A 102 -3.39 -14.92 -11.53
CA CYS A 102 -2.39 -15.85 -11.01
C CYS A 102 -1.66 -16.59 -12.14
N ARG A 103 -2.35 -16.96 -13.22
CA ARG A 103 -1.72 -17.59 -14.39
C ARG A 103 -0.76 -16.65 -15.11
N GLU A 104 -1.12 -15.39 -15.27
CA GLU A 104 -0.27 -14.38 -15.93
C GLU A 104 0.99 -14.08 -15.10
N GLN A 105 0.84 -13.87 -13.79
CA GLN A 105 1.98 -13.64 -12.87
C GLN A 105 2.91 -14.86 -12.77
N ALA A 106 2.38 -16.09 -12.87
CA ALA A 106 3.18 -17.30 -12.70
C ALA A 106 4.14 -17.63 -13.87
N GLY A 107 4.07 -16.94 -15.02
CA GLY A 107 4.97 -17.28 -16.12
C GLY A 107 4.60 -16.79 -17.51
N GLY A 108 4.10 -15.55 -17.66
CA GLY A 108 3.90 -14.93 -18.98
C GLY A 108 5.14 -14.86 -19.91
N GLU A 109 6.32 -15.30 -19.45
CA GLU A 109 7.58 -15.29 -20.22
C GLU A 109 8.24 -16.67 -20.42
N ALA A 110 7.56 -17.80 -20.15
CA ALA A 110 8.14 -19.12 -20.37
C ALA A 110 8.12 -19.61 -21.85
N GLU A 111 7.45 -18.91 -22.78
CA GLU A 111 7.25 -19.41 -24.16
C GLU A 111 7.76 -18.49 -25.29
N ALA A 112 8.55 -17.45 -25.01
CA ALA A 112 9.11 -16.60 -26.07
C ALA A 112 10.57 -16.20 -25.82
N ARG A 113 11.49 -17.16 -25.88
CA ARG A 113 12.92 -16.90 -26.17
C ARG A 113 13.63 -18.12 -26.72
#